data_AF-A0A174JB27-F1
#
_entry.id   AF-A0A174JB27-F1
#
_cell.length_a   1.000
_cell.length_b   1.000
_cell.length_c   1.000
_cell.angle_alpha   90.00
_cell.angle_beta   90.00
_cell.angle_gamma   90.00
#
_symmetry.space_group_name_H-M   'P 1'
#
loop_
_entity.id
_entity.type
_entity.pdbx_description
1 polymer ?
#
loop_
_entity_poly.entity_id
_entity_poly.type
_entity_poly.pdbx_seq_one_letter_code
_entity_poly.pdbx_strand_id
1 'polypeptide(L)'
;MSMKERFVRKSRSYLAFFLLAAFAALLFFPRVASAAAKPTAKQLKVTYRGFEYDNDTAKLYLKLSLKNTSSYTITKVKMGYEIPIMEDGTITQTFSVTINPGKTVNKTVYIGKMTQQPYKAPKVKCLSFWYKSATPKLNQLKVSYKGYEYNPNTGELYITARMQNTSSYTITKVTMYFEIPLDETATPTKTYNVNIPAGKTKNYRFKIGMMTDAPDGKVLVKCKKFWYKK
;
A
#
# COMPACT_ATOMS: atom_id res chain seq x y z
N MET A 1 21.52 49.57 24.49
CA MET A 1 20.72 48.36 24.18
C MET A 1 20.53 47.56 25.47
N SER A 2 19.28 47.44 25.92
CA SER A 2 18.92 46.93 27.26
C SER A 2 19.18 45.43 27.40
N MET A 3 19.54 44.96 28.60
CA MET A 3 19.80 43.53 28.88
C MET A 3 18.65 42.61 28.44
N LYS A 4 17.41 43.11 28.47
CA LYS A 4 16.22 42.42 27.99
C LYS A 4 16.23 42.18 26.47
N GLU A 5 16.73 43.13 25.68
CA GLU A 5 16.82 42.99 24.22
C GLU A 5 17.89 41.98 23.80
N ARG A 6 19.00 41.89 24.55
CA ARG A 6 20.02 40.85 24.33
C ARG A 6 19.49 39.46 24.63
N PHE A 7 18.67 39.31 25.68
CA PHE A 7 18.07 38.03 26.05
C PHE A 7 17.02 37.54 25.04
N VAL A 8 16.14 38.43 24.57
CA VAL A 8 15.12 38.13 23.55
C VAL A 8 15.75 37.77 22.20
N ARG A 9 16.84 38.45 21.80
CA ARG A 9 17.58 38.13 20.57
C ARG A 9 18.29 36.77 20.65
N LYS A 10 18.85 36.43 21.82
CA LYS A 10 19.49 35.13 22.06
C LYS A 10 18.48 33.98 22.11
N SER A 11 17.32 34.17 22.77
CA SER A 11 16.29 33.11 22.86
C SER A 11 15.65 32.79 21.50
N ARG A 12 15.41 33.80 20.64
CA ARG A 12 14.94 33.59 19.27
C ARG A 12 15.93 32.80 18.41
N SER A 13 17.23 33.01 18.61
CA SER A 13 18.29 32.27 17.92
C SER A 13 18.36 30.81 18.37
N TYR A 14 18.27 30.54 19.68
CA TYR A 14 18.21 29.17 20.19
C TYR A 14 16.95 28.44 19.75
N LEU A 15 15.79 29.10 19.71
CA LEU A 15 14.54 28.52 19.21
C LEU A 15 14.66 28.15 17.72
N ALA A 16 15.27 29.02 16.91
CA ALA A 16 15.52 28.74 15.50
C ALA A 16 16.48 27.55 15.32
N PHE A 17 17.56 27.48 16.09
CA PHE A 17 18.48 26.34 16.09
C PHE A 17 17.81 25.03 16.52
N PHE A 18 16.97 25.07 17.57
CA PHE A 18 16.22 23.90 18.02
C PHE A 18 15.22 23.41 16.98
N LEU A 19 14.50 24.33 16.32
CA LEU A 19 13.57 24.01 15.24
C LEU A 19 14.30 23.42 14.03
N LEU A 20 15.47 23.97 13.65
CA LEU A 20 16.28 23.44 12.55
C LEU A 20 16.79 22.03 12.85
N ALA A 21 17.27 21.79 14.08
CA ALA A 21 17.74 20.49 14.53
C ALA A 21 16.61 19.46 14.59
N ALA A 22 15.43 19.84 15.05
CA ALA A 22 14.24 18.99 15.05
C ALA A 22 13.76 18.66 13.61
N PHE A 23 13.83 19.61 12.69
CA PHE A 23 13.48 19.39 11.29
C PHE A 23 14.50 18.47 10.59
N ALA A 24 15.79 18.64 10.87
CA ALA A 24 16.83 17.73 10.41
C ALA A 24 16.60 16.31 10.96
N ALA A 25 16.28 16.16 12.25
CA ALA A 25 15.95 14.87 12.85
C ALA A 25 14.73 14.21 12.17
N LEU A 26 13.69 14.98 11.81
CA LEU A 26 12.54 14.51 11.04
C LEU A 26 12.88 13.99 9.63
N LEU A 27 13.90 14.55 8.99
CA LEU A 27 14.42 14.06 7.71
C LEU A 27 15.27 12.78 7.86
N PHE A 28 15.90 12.59 9.03
CA PHE A 28 16.66 11.37 9.35
C PHE A 28 15.80 10.20 9.84
N PHE A 29 14.55 10.44 10.26
CA PHE A 29 13.64 9.33 10.54
C PHE A 29 13.29 8.63 9.21
N PRO A 30 13.71 7.35 9.03
CA PRO A 30 13.36 6.62 7.82
C PRO A 30 11.83 6.52 7.80
N ARG A 31 11.22 7.17 6.81
CA ARG A 31 9.78 7.13 6.56
C ARG A 31 9.35 5.67 6.57
N VAL A 32 8.74 5.22 7.65
CA VAL A 32 8.29 3.84 7.79
C VAL A 32 7.19 3.68 6.77
N ALA A 33 7.53 3.10 5.61
CA ALA A 33 6.55 2.77 4.59
C ALA A 33 5.67 1.68 5.20
N SER A 34 4.55 2.12 5.78
CA SER A 34 3.49 1.25 6.27
C SER A 34 3.02 0.37 5.11
N ALA A 35 2.72 -0.90 5.39
CA ALA A 35 2.05 -1.77 4.43
C ALA A 35 0.85 -1.04 3.82
N ALA A 36 0.57 -1.30 2.55
CA ALA A 36 -0.68 -0.87 1.94
C ALA A 36 -1.84 -1.33 2.85
N ALA A 37 -2.45 -0.39 3.57
CA ALA A 37 -3.52 -0.68 4.50
C ALA A 37 -4.63 -1.47 3.78
N LYS A 38 -5.30 -2.37 4.50
CA LYS A 38 -6.47 -3.06 3.96
C LYS A 38 -7.46 -2.00 3.47
N PRO A 39 -8.06 -2.20 2.29
CA PRO A 39 -8.95 -1.19 1.74
C PRO A 39 -10.20 -1.08 2.62
N THR A 40 -10.67 0.15 2.81
CA THR A 40 -11.83 0.46 3.65
C THR A 40 -13.04 0.78 2.79
N ALA A 41 -14.26 0.54 3.29
CA ALA A 41 -15.51 0.79 2.57
C ALA A 41 -15.60 2.22 1.99
N LYS A 42 -15.03 3.21 2.68
CA LYS A 42 -14.96 4.62 2.25
C LYS A 42 -14.24 4.83 0.92
N GLN A 43 -13.37 3.90 0.52
CA GLN A 43 -12.64 3.99 -0.75
C GLN A 43 -13.47 3.55 -1.96
N LEU A 44 -14.66 2.98 -1.75
CA LEU A 44 -15.67 2.87 -2.78
C LEU A 44 -16.62 4.05 -2.68
N LYS A 45 -16.45 5.04 -3.56
CA LYS A 45 -17.37 6.18 -3.63
C LYS A 45 -18.60 5.76 -4.41
N VAL A 46 -19.75 5.78 -3.74
CA VAL A 46 -21.04 5.47 -4.33
C VAL A 46 -21.77 6.77 -4.61
N THR A 47 -22.25 6.94 -5.83
CA THR A 47 -23.08 8.07 -6.24
C THR A 47 -24.42 7.55 -6.75
N TYR A 48 -25.51 8.04 -6.17
CA TYR A 48 -26.85 7.82 -6.69
C TYR A 48 -27.05 8.63 -7.96
N ARG A 49 -27.60 8.01 -9.01
CA ARG A 49 -27.83 8.67 -10.32
C ARG A 49 -29.30 8.80 -10.71
N GLY A 50 -30.20 8.09 -10.03
CA GLY A 50 -31.61 8.03 -10.37
C GLY A 50 -32.21 6.66 -10.06
N PHE A 51 -33.49 6.51 -10.36
CA PHE A 51 -34.22 5.26 -10.22
C PHE A 51 -35.06 4.96 -11.46
N GLU A 52 -35.48 3.71 -11.59
CA GLU A 52 -36.55 3.28 -12.50
C GLU A 52 -37.60 2.57 -11.65
N TYR A 53 -38.86 2.94 -11.83
CA TYR A 53 -39.99 2.31 -11.18
C TYR A 53 -40.97 1.84 -12.25
N ASP A 54 -41.25 0.55 -12.24
CA ASP A 54 -42.25 -0.07 -13.11
C ASP A 54 -43.59 -0.04 -12.37
N ASN A 55 -44.56 0.74 -12.88
CA ASN A 55 -45.87 0.91 -12.27
C ASN A 55 -46.72 -0.38 -12.35
N ASP A 56 -46.51 -1.21 -13.37
CA ASP A 56 -47.32 -2.43 -13.58
C ASP A 56 -46.86 -3.54 -12.64
N THR A 57 -45.54 -3.68 -12.45
CA THR A 57 -44.95 -4.74 -11.63
C THR A 57 -44.50 -4.30 -10.23
N ALA A 58 -44.63 -3.00 -9.94
CA ALA A 58 -44.15 -2.35 -8.71
C ALA A 58 -42.64 -2.51 -8.48
N LYS A 59 -41.84 -2.83 -9.51
CA LYS A 59 -40.40 -3.09 -9.35
C LYS A 59 -39.60 -1.79 -9.30
N LEU A 60 -38.77 -1.65 -8.27
CA LEU A 60 -37.84 -0.53 -8.13
C LEU A 60 -36.40 -0.95 -8.45
N TYR A 61 -35.76 -0.18 -9.31
CA TYR A 61 -34.33 -0.29 -9.63
C TYR A 61 -33.62 1.04 -9.33
N LEU A 62 -32.43 0.98 -8.74
CA LEU A 62 -31.59 2.17 -8.53
C LEU A 62 -30.40 2.16 -9.48
N LYS A 63 -30.11 3.33 -10.09
CA LYS A 63 -28.94 3.57 -10.92
C LYS A 63 -27.83 4.15 -10.04
N LEU A 64 -26.71 3.45 -9.95
CA LEU A 64 -25.56 3.79 -9.12
C LEU A 64 -24.31 4.00 -9.97
N SER A 65 -23.44 4.90 -9.56
CA SER A 65 -22.05 5.00 -10.03
C SER A 65 -21.10 4.64 -8.89
N LEU A 66 -20.23 3.68 -9.15
CA LEU A 66 -19.33 3.08 -8.18
C LEU A 66 -17.89 3.38 -8.59
N LYS A 67 -17.23 4.34 -7.91
CA LYS A 67 -15.84 4.73 -8.17
C LYS A 67 -14.90 4.09 -7.15
N ASN A 68 -14.00 3.25 -7.63
CA ASN A 68 -12.98 2.62 -6.80
C ASN A 68 -11.75 3.53 -6.68
N THR A 69 -11.52 4.05 -5.48
CA THR A 69 -10.34 4.86 -5.13
C THR A 69 -9.27 4.05 -4.39
N SER A 70 -9.52 2.77 -4.13
CA SER A 70 -8.52 1.87 -3.55
C SER A 70 -7.52 1.39 -4.62
N SER A 71 -6.38 0.89 -4.17
CA SER A 71 -5.38 0.23 -5.01
C SER A 71 -5.74 -1.22 -5.37
N TYR A 72 -6.90 -1.71 -4.96
CA TYR A 72 -7.30 -3.11 -5.09
C TYR A 72 -8.46 -3.26 -6.08
N THR A 73 -8.52 -4.36 -6.82
CA THR A 73 -9.69 -4.65 -7.66
C THR A 73 -10.82 -5.13 -6.76
N ILE A 74 -11.93 -4.39 -6.75
CA ILE A 74 -13.15 -4.77 -6.02
C ILE A 74 -13.90 -5.83 -6.84
N THR A 75 -14.47 -6.84 -6.19
CA THR A 75 -15.16 -7.97 -6.84
C THR A 75 -16.59 -8.17 -6.39
N LYS A 76 -16.94 -7.74 -5.17
CA LYS A 76 -18.30 -7.78 -4.63
C LYS A 76 -18.51 -6.58 -3.73
N VAL A 77 -19.74 -6.08 -3.62
CA VAL A 77 -20.09 -4.93 -2.79
C VAL A 77 -21.34 -5.25 -1.99
N LYS A 78 -21.33 -4.94 -0.69
CA LYS A 78 -22.49 -4.95 0.19
C LYS A 78 -22.95 -3.52 0.39
N MET A 79 -24.17 -3.23 -0.06
CA MET A 79 -24.78 -1.92 -0.06
C MET A 79 -25.93 -1.85 0.94
N GLY A 80 -26.06 -0.72 1.62
CA GLY A 80 -27.25 -0.34 2.38
C GLY A 80 -28.01 0.75 1.65
N TYR A 81 -29.33 0.62 1.61
CA TYR A 81 -30.27 1.53 0.97
C TYR A 81 -31.32 1.96 2.00
N GLU A 82 -31.42 3.27 2.22
CA GLU A 82 -32.47 3.88 3.00
C GLU A 82 -33.41 4.57 2.00
N ILE A 83 -34.60 4.03 1.85
CA ILE A 83 -35.55 4.44 0.82
C ILE A 83 -36.70 5.14 1.53
N PRO A 84 -37.03 6.38 1.16
CA PRO A 84 -37.91 7.25 1.95
C PRO A 84 -39.39 6.82 1.98
N ILE A 85 -39.73 5.65 1.44
CA ILE A 85 -41.10 5.08 1.40
C ILE A 85 -41.31 3.95 2.41
N MET A 86 -40.24 3.53 3.09
CA MET A 86 -40.33 2.56 4.18
C MET A 86 -40.24 3.32 5.51
N GLU A 87 -41.10 2.98 6.47
CA GLU A 87 -40.89 3.38 7.87
C GLU A 87 -39.58 2.73 8.35
N ASP A 88 -38.52 3.54 8.42
CA ASP A 88 -37.19 3.30 9.02
C ASP A 88 -36.43 2.00 8.64
N GLY A 89 -36.75 1.37 7.52
CA GLY A 89 -36.07 0.19 7.01
C GLY A 89 -34.84 0.48 6.14
N THR A 90 -33.65 -0.02 6.55
CA THR A 90 -32.48 -0.10 5.64
C THR A 90 -32.47 -1.45 4.93
N ILE A 91 -32.66 -1.46 3.60
CA ILE A 91 -32.44 -2.66 2.78
C ILE A 91 -30.95 -2.86 2.58
N THR A 92 -30.47 -4.08 2.80
CA THR A 92 -29.09 -4.45 2.52
C THR A 92 -29.03 -5.49 1.41
N GLN A 93 -28.23 -5.26 0.38
CA GLN A 93 -27.98 -6.25 -0.66
C GLN A 93 -26.50 -6.39 -0.97
N THR A 94 -26.12 -7.59 -1.41
CA THR A 94 -24.77 -7.88 -1.88
C THR A 94 -24.83 -8.28 -3.35
N PHE A 95 -23.97 -7.70 -4.18
CA PHE A 95 -23.84 -8.07 -5.59
C PHE A 95 -22.39 -8.14 -6.04
N SER A 96 -22.14 -8.97 -7.05
CA SER A 96 -20.82 -9.09 -7.69
C SER A 96 -20.61 -7.96 -8.69
N VAL A 97 -19.43 -7.34 -8.64
CA VAL A 97 -19.00 -6.29 -9.57
C VAL A 97 -17.48 -6.23 -9.61
N THR A 98 -16.88 -6.23 -10.80
CA THR A 98 -15.43 -6.09 -10.96
C THR A 98 -15.09 -4.62 -11.22
N ILE A 99 -14.42 -3.95 -10.29
CA ILE A 99 -14.01 -2.54 -10.42
C ILE A 99 -12.51 -2.44 -10.20
N ASN A 100 -11.77 -2.22 -11.27
CA ASN A 100 -10.31 -2.04 -11.20
C ASN A 100 -9.94 -0.73 -10.48
N PRO A 101 -8.72 -0.64 -9.91
CA PRO A 101 -8.24 0.57 -9.25
C PRO A 101 -8.42 1.83 -10.10
N GLY A 102 -8.95 2.90 -9.53
CA GLY A 102 -9.17 4.18 -10.20
C GLY A 102 -10.33 4.20 -11.21
N LYS A 103 -10.99 3.07 -11.45
CA LYS A 103 -12.09 2.97 -12.42
C LYS A 103 -13.46 3.21 -11.76
N THR A 104 -14.42 3.59 -12.60
CA THR A 104 -15.81 3.80 -12.22
C THR A 104 -16.69 2.87 -13.04
N VAL A 105 -17.67 2.25 -12.41
CA VAL A 105 -18.66 1.38 -13.06
C VAL A 105 -20.06 1.88 -12.72
N ASN A 106 -20.91 2.04 -13.73
CA ASN A 106 -22.34 2.27 -13.54
C ASN A 106 -23.05 0.93 -13.36
N LYS A 107 -23.96 0.84 -12.39
CA LYS A 107 -24.72 -0.37 -12.09
C LYS A 107 -26.18 -0.02 -11.80
N THR A 108 -27.09 -0.71 -12.47
CA THR A 108 -28.50 -0.74 -12.09
C THR A 108 -28.72 -1.91 -11.13
N VAL A 109 -29.33 -1.66 -9.99
CA VAL A 109 -29.56 -2.65 -8.93
C VAL A 109 -31.05 -2.75 -8.66
N TYR A 110 -31.58 -3.97 -8.77
CA TYR A 110 -32.97 -4.27 -8.39
C TYR A 110 -33.09 -4.26 -6.86
N ILE A 111 -33.99 -3.43 -6.34
CA ILE A 111 -34.19 -3.30 -4.89
C ILE A 111 -35.25 -4.27 -4.39
N GLY A 112 -36.35 -4.40 -5.13
CA GLY A 112 -37.51 -5.16 -4.71
C GLY A 112 -38.79 -4.64 -5.36
N LYS A 113 -39.90 -5.26 -5.00
CA LYS A 113 -41.23 -4.72 -5.28
C LYS A 113 -41.61 -3.72 -4.19
N MET A 114 -42.06 -2.54 -4.58
CA MET A 114 -42.47 -1.45 -3.71
C MET A 114 -43.86 -1.00 -4.12
N THR A 115 -44.75 -0.73 -3.16
CA THR A 115 -46.11 -0.27 -3.45
C THR A 115 -46.15 1.15 -4.02
N GLN A 116 -45.08 1.92 -3.85
CA GLN A 116 -44.96 3.30 -4.28
C GLN A 116 -43.54 3.59 -4.76
N GLN A 117 -43.40 4.59 -5.64
CA GLN A 117 -42.09 5.10 -6.04
C GLN A 117 -41.49 6.02 -4.97
N PRO A 118 -40.15 6.13 -4.87
CA PRO A 118 -39.51 7.06 -3.94
C PRO A 118 -39.87 8.53 -4.25
N TYR A 119 -40.40 9.26 -3.26
CA TYR A 119 -40.68 10.70 -3.38
C TYR A 119 -39.46 11.59 -3.10
N LYS A 120 -38.37 11.02 -2.56
CA LYS A 120 -37.07 11.67 -2.35
C LYS A 120 -35.96 10.74 -2.82
N ALA A 121 -34.79 11.30 -3.10
CA ALA A 121 -33.62 10.52 -3.48
C ALA A 121 -33.25 9.53 -2.36
N PRO A 122 -33.17 8.21 -2.64
CA PRO A 122 -32.74 7.22 -1.66
C PRO A 122 -31.30 7.48 -1.20
N LYS A 123 -31.03 7.29 0.09
CA LYS A 123 -29.65 7.35 0.59
C LYS A 123 -28.99 6.00 0.37
N VAL A 124 -27.80 6.03 -0.22
CA VAL A 124 -27.04 4.82 -0.57
C VAL A 124 -25.68 4.84 0.11
N LYS A 125 -25.31 3.73 0.75
CA LYS A 125 -24.00 3.58 1.41
C LYS A 125 -23.36 2.24 1.11
N CYS A 126 -22.05 2.25 0.83
CA CYS A 126 -21.25 1.04 0.82
C CYS A 126 -20.97 0.64 2.28
N LEU A 127 -21.44 -0.54 2.68
CA LEU A 127 -21.18 -1.10 4.01
C LEU A 127 -19.84 -1.83 4.04
N SER A 128 -19.60 -2.67 3.05
CA SER A 128 -18.33 -3.39 2.87
C SER A 128 -18.17 -3.83 1.42
N PHE A 129 -16.95 -4.23 1.05
CA PHE A 129 -16.69 -4.84 -0.25
C PHE A 129 -15.62 -5.91 -0.14
N TRP A 130 -15.67 -6.86 -1.07
CA TRP A 130 -14.64 -7.87 -1.28
C TRP A 130 -13.72 -7.40 -2.39
N TYR A 131 -12.45 -7.75 -2.27
CA TYR A 131 -11.43 -7.32 -3.20
C TYR A 131 -10.45 -8.45 -3.49
N LYS A 132 -9.87 -8.42 -4.68
CA LYS A 132 -8.68 -9.20 -5.01
C LYS A 132 -7.46 -8.42 -4.54
N SER A 133 -6.71 -9.01 -3.61
CA SER A 133 -5.40 -8.49 -3.21
C SER A 133 -4.52 -8.36 -4.45
N ALA A 134 -4.04 -7.14 -4.75
CA ALA A 134 -3.26 -6.88 -5.96
C ALA A 134 -1.99 -7.74 -5.97
N THR A 135 -1.65 -8.34 -7.11
CA THR A 135 -0.36 -9.02 -7.29
C THR A 135 0.76 -8.05 -6.88
N PRO A 136 1.60 -8.40 -5.89
CA PRO A 136 2.71 -7.57 -5.48
C PRO A 136 3.61 -7.17 -6.66
N LYS A 137 3.93 -5.89 -6.74
CA LYS A 137 4.85 -5.35 -7.75
C LYS A 137 6.28 -5.30 -7.21
N LEU A 138 7.26 -5.40 -8.09
CA LEU A 138 8.69 -5.42 -7.72
C LEU A 138 9.10 -4.21 -6.87
N ASN A 139 8.58 -3.02 -7.21
CA ASN A 139 8.86 -1.76 -6.51
C ASN A 139 8.32 -1.70 -5.07
N GLN A 140 7.48 -2.65 -4.65
CA GLN A 140 7.01 -2.76 -3.26
C GLN A 140 7.99 -3.50 -2.34
N LEU A 141 9.02 -4.15 -2.90
CA LEU A 141 10.15 -4.63 -2.13
C LEU A 141 11.31 -3.65 -2.30
N LYS A 142 11.53 -2.80 -1.30
CA LYS A 142 12.67 -1.89 -1.28
C LYS A 142 13.87 -2.61 -0.69
N VAL A 143 14.97 -2.61 -1.43
CA VAL A 143 16.22 -3.23 -1.01
C VAL A 143 17.29 -2.16 -0.88
N SER A 144 18.09 -2.23 0.19
CA SER A 144 19.21 -1.34 0.42
C SER A 144 20.41 -2.10 0.96
N TYR A 145 21.59 -1.82 0.44
CA TYR A 145 22.85 -2.37 0.93
C TYR A 145 23.14 -1.89 2.36
N LYS A 146 23.70 -2.78 3.18
CA LYS A 146 24.05 -2.48 4.58
C LYS A 146 25.51 -2.76 4.93
N GLY A 147 26.14 -3.73 4.30
CA GLY A 147 27.52 -4.10 4.58
C GLY A 147 27.89 -5.42 3.92
N TYR A 148 29.14 -5.82 4.07
CA TYR A 148 29.61 -7.16 3.70
C TYR A 148 30.44 -7.75 4.84
N GLU A 149 30.60 -9.06 4.82
CA GLU A 149 31.59 -9.79 5.60
C GLU A 149 32.39 -10.66 4.63
N TYR A 150 33.72 -10.54 4.67
CA TYR A 150 34.64 -11.28 3.83
C TYR A 150 35.65 -12.01 4.71
N ASN A 151 35.86 -13.30 4.45
CA ASN A 151 36.88 -14.07 5.12
C ASN A 151 38.11 -14.18 4.20
N PRO A 152 39.25 -13.55 4.53
CA PRO A 152 40.44 -13.57 3.67
C PRO A 152 41.10 -14.96 3.57
N ASN A 153 40.89 -15.83 4.55
CA ASN A 153 41.49 -17.17 4.55
C ASN A 153 40.75 -18.13 3.61
N THR A 154 39.44 -17.94 3.43
CA THR A 154 38.62 -18.79 2.56
C THR A 154 38.15 -18.07 1.29
N GLY A 155 38.19 -16.75 1.24
CA GLY A 155 37.55 -15.96 0.19
C GLY A 155 36.03 -15.88 0.32
N GLU A 156 35.42 -16.43 1.37
CA GLU A 156 33.95 -16.43 1.49
C GLU A 156 33.39 -15.02 1.70
N LEU A 157 32.52 -14.59 0.77
CA LEU A 157 31.84 -13.31 0.82
C LEU A 157 30.35 -13.45 1.16
N TYR A 158 29.92 -12.64 2.12
CA TYR A 158 28.52 -12.45 2.47
C TYR A 158 28.14 -10.97 2.34
N ILE A 159 26.98 -10.70 1.75
CA ILE A 159 26.43 -9.32 1.65
C ILE A 159 25.20 -9.20 2.53
N THR A 160 25.17 -8.18 3.39
CA THR A 160 24.00 -7.84 4.18
C THR A 160 23.17 -6.76 3.48
N ALA A 161 21.89 -7.02 3.27
CA ALA A 161 20.95 -6.03 2.74
C ALA A 161 19.69 -5.92 3.63
N ARG A 162 19.20 -4.70 3.77
CA ARG A 162 17.91 -4.38 4.40
C ARG A 162 16.81 -4.45 3.36
N MET A 163 15.80 -5.25 3.63
CA MET A 163 14.65 -5.48 2.78
C MET A 163 13.36 -5.01 3.46
N GLN A 164 12.68 -4.04 2.86
CA GLN A 164 11.40 -3.50 3.33
C GLN A 164 10.28 -3.93 2.38
N ASN A 165 9.33 -4.69 2.89
CA ASN A 165 8.16 -5.15 2.16
C ASN A 165 6.97 -4.23 2.42
N THR A 166 6.57 -3.46 1.41
CA THR A 166 5.38 -2.58 1.47
C THR A 166 4.15 -3.20 0.84
N SER A 167 4.25 -4.43 0.33
CA SER A 167 3.12 -5.19 -0.20
C SER A 167 2.25 -5.76 0.93
N SER A 168 1.05 -6.20 0.57
CA SER A 168 0.11 -6.85 1.50
C SER A 168 0.36 -8.35 1.68
N TYR A 169 1.45 -8.90 1.14
CA TYR A 169 1.75 -10.33 1.13
C TYR A 169 3.06 -10.62 1.85
N THR A 170 3.23 -11.85 2.31
CA THR A 170 4.53 -12.29 2.83
C THR A 170 5.43 -12.69 1.67
N ILE A 171 6.62 -12.08 1.57
CA ILE A 171 7.62 -12.43 0.55
C ILE A 171 8.44 -13.63 1.06
N THR A 172 8.50 -14.68 0.26
CA THR A 172 9.06 -15.99 0.63
C THR A 172 10.35 -16.34 -0.10
N LYS A 173 10.58 -15.78 -1.29
CA LYS A 173 11.80 -15.96 -2.06
C LYS A 173 12.15 -14.70 -2.83
N VAL A 174 13.43 -14.46 -3.05
CA VAL A 174 13.95 -13.30 -3.79
C VAL A 174 15.08 -13.74 -4.70
N THR A 175 15.05 -13.30 -5.95
CA THR A 175 16.19 -13.34 -6.87
C THR A 175 16.91 -12.01 -6.76
N MET A 176 18.11 -12.06 -6.23
CA MET A 176 18.99 -10.93 -5.98
C MET A 176 20.06 -10.85 -7.06
N TYR A 177 20.29 -9.63 -7.51
CA TYR A 177 21.39 -9.25 -8.40
C TYR A 177 22.31 -8.31 -7.63
N PHE A 178 23.60 -8.59 -7.70
CA PHE A 178 24.65 -7.83 -7.04
C PHE A 178 25.60 -7.28 -8.10
N GLU A 179 26.08 -6.05 -7.96
CA GLU A 179 27.25 -5.52 -8.69
C GLU A 179 28.31 -5.25 -7.63
N ILE A 180 29.35 -6.08 -7.60
CA ILE A 180 30.39 -6.07 -6.58
C ILE A 180 31.65 -5.46 -7.21
N PRO A 181 32.07 -4.26 -6.78
CA PRO A 181 33.29 -3.64 -7.28
C PRO A 181 34.49 -4.43 -6.73
N LEU A 182 35.26 -4.97 -7.65
CA LEU A 182 36.58 -5.58 -7.50
C LEU A 182 37.40 -5.08 -8.71
N ASP A 183 38.66 -5.48 -8.83
CA ASP A 183 39.48 -5.25 -10.03
C ASP A 183 38.73 -5.63 -11.32
N GLU A 184 38.02 -6.76 -11.30
CA GLU A 184 36.99 -7.11 -12.29
C GLU A 184 35.62 -7.18 -11.61
N THR A 185 34.69 -6.31 -12.01
CA THR A 185 33.36 -6.22 -11.36
C THR A 185 32.58 -7.53 -11.48
N ALA A 186 32.27 -8.16 -10.35
CA ALA A 186 31.49 -9.38 -10.31
C ALA A 186 29.99 -9.07 -10.25
N THR A 187 29.19 -9.73 -11.11
CA THR A 187 27.73 -9.51 -11.19
C THR A 187 26.87 -10.76 -10.89
N PRO A 188 26.99 -11.39 -9.71
CA PRO A 188 26.27 -12.62 -9.42
C PRO A 188 24.76 -12.38 -9.31
N THR A 189 23.98 -13.33 -9.83
CA THR A 189 22.53 -13.39 -9.64
C THR A 189 22.16 -14.69 -8.94
N LYS A 190 21.53 -14.61 -7.76
CA LYS A 190 21.18 -15.79 -6.97
C LYS A 190 19.79 -15.68 -6.36
N THR A 191 19.13 -16.82 -6.18
CA THR A 191 17.81 -16.90 -5.56
C THR A 191 17.92 -17.42 -4.13
N TYR A 192 17.27 -16.73 -3.20
CA TYR A 192 17.30 -17.02 -1.77
C TYR A 192 15.89 -17.18 -1.21
N ASN A 193 15.74 -18.10 -0.27
CA ASN A 193 14.55 -18.17 0.56
C ASN A 193 14.62 -17.08 1.63
N VAL A 194 13.52 -16.36 1.81
CA VAL A 194 13.38 -15.31 2.81
C VAL A 194 12.01 -15.43 3.47
N ASN A 195 11.78 -14.70 4.57
CA ASN A 195 10.46 -14.57 5.15
C ASN A 195 10.25 -13.13 5.61
N ILE A 196 9.68 -12.30 4.74
CA ILE A 196 9.42 -10.88 4.99
C ILE A 196 7.91 -10.67 5.03
N PRO A 197 7.29 -10.68 6.24
CA PRO A 197 5.86 -10.44 6.37
C PRO A 197 5.46 -9.08 5.80
N ALA A 198 4.17 -8.94 5.48
CA ALA A 198 3.60 -7.69 4.98
C ALA A 198 3.93 -6.51 5.92
N GLY A 199 4.42 -5.40 5.35
CA GLY A 199 4.76 -4.19 6.09
C GLY A 199 6.02 -4.28 6.95
N LYS A 200 6.71 -5.42 6.96
CA LYS A 200 7.90 -5.61 7.78
C LYS A 200 9.17 -5.29 7.00
N THR A 201 10.17 -4.90 7.76
CA THR A 201 11.55 -4.73 7.29
C THR A 201 12.42 -5.74 7.99
N LYS A 202 13.30 -6.42 7.26
CA LYS A 202 14.28 -7.36 7.80
C LYS A 202 15.63 -7.19 7.12
N ASN A 203 16.70 -7.45 7.86
CA ASN A 203 18.03 -7.57 7.28
C ASN A 203 18.27 -9.05 6.93
N TYR A 204 18.86 -9.29 5.77
CA TYR A 204 19.30 -10.62 5.36
C TYR A 204 20.76 -10.58 4.99
N ARG A 205 21.47 -11.63 5.39
CA ARG A 205 22.84 -11.91 5.01
C ARG A 205 22.81 -12.94 3.87
N PHE A 206 23.32 -12.57 2.71
CA PHE A 206 23.32 -13.39 1.50
C PHE A 206 24.71 -13.94 1.26
N LYS A 207 24.85 -15.28 1.25
CA LYS A 207 26.09 -15.94 0.82
C LYS A 207 26.27 -15.75 -0.68
N ILE A 208 27.35 -15.11 -1.10
CA ILE A 208 27.65 -14.86 -2.51
C ILE A 208 28.49 -15.98 -3.08
N GLY A 209 29.51 -16.42 -2.33
CA GLY A 209 30.44 -17.46 -2.77
C GLY A 209 31.86 -17.09 -2.37
N MET A 210 32.82 -17.75 -3.01
CA MET A 210 34.25 -17.47 -2.88
C MET A 210 34.61 -16.33 -3.83
N MET A 211 35.34 -15.34 -3.34
CA MET A 211 35.89 -14.22 -4.09
C MET A 211 37.40 -14.15 -3.85
N THR A 212 38.13 -13.69 -4.86
CA THR A 212 39.58 -13.48 -4.75
C THR A 212 39.89 -12.42 -3.70
N ASP A 213 39.09 -11.35 -3.67
CA ASP A 213 39.33 -10.18 -2.84
C ASP A 213 38.04 -9.64 -2.19
N ALA A 214 38.22 -8.75 -1.22
CA ALA A 214 37.13 -8.01 -0.60
C ALA A 214 36.61 -6.91 -1.56
N PRO A 215 35.32 -6.53 -1.50
CA PRO A 215 34.80 -5.45 -2.33
C PRO A 215 35.48 -4.10 -2.06
N ASP A 216 35.96 -3.43 -3.11
CA ASP A 216 36.70 -2.14 -3.04
C ASP A 216 35.79 -0.92 -2.90
N GLY A 217 34.48 -1.16 -2.77
CA GLY A 217 33.51 -0.09 -2.76
C GLY A 217 32.10 -0.54 -2.41
N LYS A 218 31.16 0.39 -2.54
CA LYS A 218 29.77 0.15 -2.19
C LYS A 218 29.14 -0.81 -3.19
N VAL A 219 28.81 -2.00 -2.71
CA VAL A 219 28.09 -3.01 -3.49
C VAL A 219 26.67 -2.52 -3.82
N LEU A 220 26.30 -2.65 -5.08
CA LEU A 220 24.93 -2.40 -5.50
C LEU A 220 24.10 -3.68 -5.36
N VAL A 221 22.91 -3.55 -4.77
CA VAL A 221 21.98 -4.66 -4.54
C VAL A 221 20.62 -4.36 -5.15
N LYS A 222 20.11 -5.25 -6.00
CA LYS A 222 18.80 -5.15 -6.64
C LYS A 222 18.04 -6.46 -6.49
N CYS A 223 16.75 -6.39 -6.15
CA CYS A 223 15.85 -7.53 -6.33
C CYS A 223 15.33 -7.52 -7.77
N LYS A 224 15.47 -8.63 -8.49
CA LYS A 224 14.97 -8.80 -9.87
C LYS A 224 13.61 -9.47 -9.92
N LYS A 225 13.35 -10.38 -8.99
CA LYS A 225 12.11 -11.17 -8.90
C LYS A 225 11.88 -11.59 -7.46
N PHE A 226 10.62 -11.73 -7.06
CA PHE A 226 10.30 -12.34 -5.78
C PHE A 226 9.04 -13.21 -5.86
N TRP A 227 8.90 -14.11 -4.90
CA TRP A 227 7.73 -14.94 -4.69
C TRP A 227 7.07 -14.55 -3.38
N TYR A 228 5.76 -14.78 -3.31
CA TYR A 228 4.95 -14.34 -2.19
C TYR A 228 3.84 -15.35 -1.88
N LYS A 229 3.37 -15.32 -0.63
CA LYS A 229 2.18 -16.06 -0.18
C LYS A 229 1.19 -15.13 0.51
N LYS A 230 -0.10 -15.47 0.39
CA LYS A 230 -1.18 -14.82 1.13
C LYS A 230 -1.03 -15.07 2.62
#